data_AF-A0A959Z6U9-F1
#
_entry.id   AF-A0A959Z6U9-F1
#
_cell.length_a   1.000
_cell.length_b   1.000
_cell.length_c   1.000
_cell.angle_alpha   90.00
_cell.angle_beta   90.00
_cell.angle_gamma   90.00
#
_symmetry.space_group_name_H-M   'P 1'
#
loop_
_entity.id
_entity.type
_entity.pdbx_description
1 polymer ?
#
loop_
_entity_poly.entity_id
_entity_poly.type
_entity_poly.pdbx_seq_one_letter_code
_entity_poly.pdbx_strand_id
1 'polypeptide(L)'
;LNVQALFDNIDNVFEGVESPYTYDRATLFVKGGDSNYIREEDKDLILAKFPGAIFKTIIGASHWVHADKPDELCAVFSEFLEKECEFNINK
;
A
#
# COMPACT_ATOMS: atom_id res chain seq x y z
N LEU A 1 5.80 -15.79 -22.19
CA LEU A 1 5.02 -14.55 -21.93
C LEU A 1 4.59 -13.98 -23.27
N ASN A 2 3.31 -13.64 -23.46
CA ASN A 2 2.81 -13.05 -24.70
C ASN A 2 2.83 -11.52 -24.60
N VAL A 3 3.93 -10.90 -25.05
CA VAL A 3 4.18 -9.46 -24.89
C VAL A 3 3.23 -8.61 -25.75
N GLN A 4 2.89 -9.09 -26.95
CA GLN A 4 1.99 -8.36 -27.85
C GLN A 4 0.59 -8.24 -27.24
N ALA A 5 0.06 -9.34 -26.71
CA ALA A 5 -1.26 -9.31 -26.06
C ALA A 5 -1.30 -8.37 -24.85
N LEU A 6 -0.22 -8.27 -24.08
CA LEU A 6 -0.12 -7.33 -22.96
C LEU A 6 -0.10 -5.87 -23.45
N PHE A 7 0.65 -5.59 -24.52
CA PHE A 7 0.71 -4.26 -25.10
C PHE A 7 -0.65 -3.83 -25.64
N ASP A 8 -1.33 -4.71 -26.38
CA ASP A 8 -2.63 -4.43 -27.01
C ASP A 8 -3.76 -4.25 -25.98
N ASN A 9 -3.57 -4.69 -24.74
CA ASN A 9 -4.58 -4.66 -23.68
C ASN A 9 -4.10 -3.92 -22.44
N ILE A 10 -3.11 -3.02 -22.59
CA ILE A 10 -2.46 -2.37 -21.44
C ILE A 10 -3.45 -1.56 -20.59
N ASP A 11 -4.45 -0.93 -21.22
CA ASP A 11 -5.48 -0.16 -20.51
C ASP A 11 -6.33 -1.04 -19.60
N ASN A 12 -6.72 -2.23 -20.07
CA ASN A 12 -7.48 -3.20 -19.28
C ASN A 12 -6.66 -3.73 -18.08
N VAL A 13 -5.33 -3.74 -18.19
CA VAL A 13 -4.44 -4.16 -17.10
C VAL A 13 -4.36 -3.10 -16.00
N PHE A 14 -4.47 -1.82 -16.36
CA PHE A 14 -4.45 -0.71 -15.41
C PHE A 14 -5.83 -0.30 -14.90
N GLU A 15 -6.90 -0.89 -15.43
CA GLU A 15 -8.26 -0.62 -14.98
C GLU A 15 -8.47 -1.07 -13.53
N GLY A 16 -9.28 -0.30 -12.80
CA GLY A 16 -9.63 -0.61 -11.42
C GLY A 16 -10.42 -1.90 -11.34
N VAL A 17 -10.13 -2.71 -10.31
CA VAL A 17 -10.90 -3.94 -10.06
C VAL A 17 -12.19 -3.58 -9.33
N GLU A 18 -13.33 -3.79 -9.99
CA GLU A 18 -14.63 -3.75 -9.33
C GLU A 18 -14.90 -5.06 -8.59
N SER A 19 -15.20 -4.95 -7.29
CA SER A 19 -15.59 -6.08 -6.45
C SER A 19 -16.77 -5.69 -5.58
N PRO A 20 -17.83 -6.52 -5.49
CA PRO A 20 -18.94 -6.26 -4.57
C PRO A 20 -18.57 -6.54 -3.11
N TYR A 21 -17.43 -7.20 -2.86
CA TYR A 21 -17.04 -7.64 -1.53
C TYR A 21 -16.26 -6.56 -0.77
N THR A 22 -16.43 -6.56 0.55
CA THR A 22 -15.63 -5.78 1.50
C THR A 22 -14.72 -6.70 2.32
N TYR A 23 -13.67 -6.13 2.88
CA TYR A 23 -12.80 -6.80 3.85
C TYR A 23 -12.84 -6.04 5.17
N ASP A 24 -13.58 -6.58 6.13
CA ASP A 24 -13.96 -5.85 7.35
C ASP A 24 -12.93 -5.96 8.49
N ARG A 25 -11.78 -6.60 8.24
CA ARG A 25 -10.72 -6.73 9.25
C ARG A 25 -9.77 -5.54 9.20
N ALA A 26 -9.03 -5.36 10.29
CA ALA A 26 -7.96 -4.38 10.38
C ALA A 26 -7.02 -4.51 9.17
N THR A 27 -6.83 -3.40 8.46
CA THR A 27 -6.03 -3.34 7.24
C THR A 27 -5.17 -2.10 7.26
N LEU A 28 -3.85 -2.26 7.27
CA LEU A 28 -2.92 -1.16 7.30
C LEU A 28 -2.62 -0.66 5.88
N PHE A 29 -2.89 0.62 5.63
CA PHE A 29 -2.48 1.35 4.43
C PHE A 29 -1.33 2.30 4.80
N VAL A 30 -0.14 2.03 4.26
CA VAL A 30 1.04 2.88 4.46
C VAL A 30 1.31 3.70 3.19
N LYS A 31 1.36 5.02 3.34
CA LYS A 31 1.65 5.98 2.29
C LYS A 31 3.00 6.66 2.55
N GLY A 32 3.82 6.83 1.52
CA GLY A 32 4.95 7.77 1.57
C GLY A 32 4.46 9.22 1.45
N GLY A 33 4.93 10.10 2.32
CA GLY A 33 4.50 11.50 2.38
C GLY A 33 4.71 12.27 1.07
N ASP A 34 5.72 11.87 0.28
CA ASP A 34 6.07 12.48 -1.00
C ASP A 34 5.47 11.71 -2.19
N SER A 35 4.57 10.77 -1.94
CA SER A 35 3.90 9.93 -2.94
C SER A 35 2.46 10.35 -3.22
N ASN A 36 2.07 10.32 -4.49
CA ASN A 36 0.70 10.58 -4.95
C ASN A 36 -0.10 9.31 -5.29
N TYR A 37 0.34 8.15 -4.82
CA TYR A 37 -0.32 6.86 -5.06
C TYR A 37 -1.54 6.59 -4.16
N ILE A 38 -1.57 7.21 -2.98
CA ILE A 38 -2.75 7.24 -2.11
C ILE A 38 -3.07 8.72 -1.87
N ARG A 39 -4.11 9.22 -2.52
CA ARG A 39 -4.57 10.60 -2.39
C ARG A 39 -5.67 10.66 -1.33
N GLU A 40 -6.00 11.88 -0.91
CA GLU A 40 -7.10 12.09 0.04
C GLU A 40 -8.44 11.64 -0.56
N GLU A 41 -8.66 11.87 -1.87
CA GLU A 41 -9.83 11.41 -2.62
C GLU A 41 -9.97 9.87 -2.67
N ASP A 42 -8.87 9.12 -2.56
CA ASP A 42 -8.90 7.66 -2.58
C ASP A 42 -9.41 7.07 -1.25
N LYS A 43 -9.35 7.83 -0.15
CA LYS A 43 -9.70 7.32 1.19
C LYS A 43 -11.14 6.86 1.29
N ASP A 44 -12.07 7.57 0.66
CA ASP A 44 -13.49 7.20 0.67
C ASP A 44 -13.71 5.86 -0.02
N LEU A 45 -13.06 5.63 -1.16
CA LEU A 45 -13.13 4.35 -1.87
C LEU A 45 -12.46 3.23 -1.06
N ILE A 46 -11.30 3.51 -0.46
CA ILE A 46 -10.59 2.55 0.41
C ILE A 46 -11.48 2.16 1.59
N LEU A 47 -12.08 3.12 2.30
CA LEU A 47 -12.95 2.85 3.45
C LEU A 47 -14.23 2.10 3.05
N ALA A 48 -14.75 2.34 1.84
CA ALA A 48 -15.89 1.58 1.32
C ALA A 48 -15.56 0.09 1.09
N LYS A 49 -14.30 -0.24 0.77
CA LYS A 49 -13.85 -1.64 0.56
C LYS A 49 -13.20 -2.27 1.78
N PHE A 50 -12.55 -1.46 2.60
CA PHE A 50 -11.80 -1.84 3.79
C PHE A 50 -12.27 -0.98 4.98
N PRO A 51 -13.45 -1.26 5.56
CA PRO A 51 -13.97 -0.45 6.68
C PRO A 51 -13.03 -0.42 7.90
N GLY A 52 -12.18 -1.44 8.07
CA GLY A 52 -11.14 -1.51 9.09
C GLY A 52 -9.80 -0.87 8.68
N ALA A 53 -9.78 0.01 7.67
CA ALA A 53 -8.55 0.63 7.19
C ALA A 53 -7.92 1.55 8.25
N ILE A 54 -6.61 1.38 8.45
CA ILE A 54 -5.76 2.23 9.28
C ILE A 54 -4.75 2.89 8.34
N PHE A 55 -4.72 4.22 8.31
CA PHE A 55 -3.82 4.96 7.45
C PHE A 55 -2.60 5.45 8.24
N LYS A 56 -1.40 5.17 7.73
CA LYS A 56 -0.13 5.72 8.24
C LYS A 56 0.61 6.40 7.11
N THR A 57 1.19 7.57 7.40
CA THR A 57 2.01 8.31 6.43
C THR A 57 3.42 8.42 6.96
N ILE A 58 4.39 7.96 6.17
CA ILE A 58 5.81 8.08 6.48
C ILE A 58 6.36 9.30 5.76
N ILE A 59 6.66 10.35 6.54
CA ILE A 59 7.12 11.64 6.02
C ILE A 59 8.48 11.48 5.33
N GLY A 60 8.63 12.10 4.16
CA GLY A 60 9.88 12.05 3.38
C GLY A 60 10.14 10.73 2.66
N ALA A 61 9.17 9.81 2.60
CA ALA A 61 9.22 8.63 1.74
C ALA A 61 8.46 8.88 0.43
N SER A 62 9.01 8.35 -0.67
CA SER A 62 8.36 8.31 -1.98
C SER A 62 7.38 7.13 -2.07
N HIS A 63 7.09 6.64 -3.28
CA HIS A 63 6.27 5.46 -3.49
C HIS A 63 6.87 4.19 -2.88
N TRP A 64 8.20 4.04 -2.93
CA TRP A 64 8.89 2.87 -2.38
C TRP A 64 9.27 3.08 -0.92
N VAL A 65 8.25 3.14 -0.06
CA VAL A 65 8.40 3.42 1.37
C VAL A 65 9.41 2.48 2.06
N HIS A 66 9.44 1.21 1.66
CA HIS A 66 10.37 0.20 2.18
C HIS A 66 11.83 0.43 1.77
N ALA A 67 12.08 1.11 0.64
CA ALA A 67 13.43 1.45 0.19
C ALA A 67 13.90 2.77 0.80
N ASP A 68 13.01 3.76 0.90
CA ASP A 68 13.35 5.10 1.39
C ASP A 68 13.47 5.17 2.91
N LYS A 69 12.57 4.47 3.61
CA LYS A 69 12.35 4.57 5.07
C LYS A 69 12.08 3.19 5.70
N PRO A 70 13.03 2.24 5.56
CA PRO A 70 12.86 0.86 6.02
C PRO A 70 12.60 0.76 7.53
N ASP A 71 13.31 1.55 8.34
CA ASP A 71 13.20 1.51 9.81
C ASP A 71 11.84 2.06 10.27
N GLU A 72 11.39 3.19 9.71
CA GLU A 72 10.08 3.75 10.02
C GLU A 72 8.93 2.83 9.56
N LEU A 73 9.09 2.17 8.41
CA LEU A 73 8.12 1.17 7.95
C LEU A 73 8.07 -0.03 8.89
N CYS A 74 9.23 -0.52 9.34
CA CYS A 74 9.32 -1.58 10.33
C CYS A 74 8.61 -1.21 11.63
N ALA A 75 8.80 0.00 12.16
CA ALA A 75 8.11 0.46 13.36
C ALA A 75 6.58 0.46 13.20
N VAL A 76 6.09 0.91 12.04
CA VAL A 76 4.66 0.89 11.70
C VAL A 76 4.13 -0.56 11.62
N PHE A 77 4.90 -1.48 11.06
CA PHE A 77 4.54 -2.91 11.05
C PHE A 77 4.54 -3.51 12.45
N SER A 78 5.52 -3.17 13.29
CA SER A 78 5.57 -3.65 14.67
C SER A 78 4.35 -3.22 15.47
N GLU A 79 3.93 -1.95 15.31
CA GLU A 79 2.72 -1.41 15.94
C GLU A 79 1.46 -2.16 15.47
N PHE A 80 1.32 -2.41 14.16
CA PHE A 80 0.11 -3.01 13.59
C PHE A 80 0.01 -4.53 13.84
N LEU A 81 1.13 -5.25 13.76
CA LEU A 81 1.18 -6.71 13.91
C LEU A 81 1.42 -7.16 15.36
N GLU A 82 1.69 -6.21 16.26
CA GLU A 82 2.10 -6.47 17.66
C GLU A 82 3.32 -7.41 17.73
N LYS A 83 4.26 -7.26 16.80
CA LYS A 83 5.45 -8.12 16.64
C LYS A 83 6.65 -7.33 16.15
N GLU A 84 7.81 -7.54 16.78
CA GLU A 84 9.04 -6.86 16.38
C GLU A 84 9.46 -7.18 14.94
N CYS A 85 9.78 -6.12 14.19
CA CYS A 85 10.34 -6.21 12.84
C CYS A 85 11.86 -6.37 12.94
N GLU A 86 12.38 -7.55 12.60
CA GLU A 86 13.82 -7.80 12.57
C GLU A 86 14.38 -7.55 11.15
N PHE A 87 14.88 -6.34 10.90
CA PHE A 87 15.63 -6.04 9.67
C PHE A 87 17.12 -6.33 9.87
N ASN A 88 17.57 -7.53 9.49
CA ASN A 88 18.99 -7.88 9.51
C ASN A 88 19.72 -7.30 8.28
N ILE A 89 20.33 -6.13 8.44
CA ILE A 89 21.12 -5.45 7.38
C ILE A 89 22.52 -6.07 7.19
N ASN A 90 22.90 -7.07 7.99
CA ASN A 90 24.23 -7.69 7.95
C ASN A 90 24.23 -9.06 7.26
N LYS A 91 24.07 -9.09 5.92
CA LYS A 91 24.42 -10.26 5.11
C LYS A 91 25.29 -9.88 3.92
#